data_AF-A0A455VTT6-F1
#
_entry.id   AF-A0A455VTT6-F1
#
_cell.length_a   1.000
_cell.length_b   1.000
_cell.length_c   1.000
_cell.angle_alpha   90.00
_cell.angle_beta   90.00
_cell.angle_gamma   90.00
#
_symmetry.space_group_name_H-M   'P 1'
#
loop_
_entity.id
_entity.type
_entity.pdbx_description
1 polymer ?
#
loop_
_entity_poly.entity_id
_entity_poly.type
_entity_poly.pdbx_seq_one_letter_code
_entity_poly.pdbx_strand_id
1 'polypeptide(L)' 'MNKNNPANLFSIEARKEAFRRAEASLFLSSKDPKGSSFFNEIKNKVINGELTYEEAKREVLNYHIEQSKNQNKKG' A
#
# COMPACT_ATOMS: atom_id res chain seq x y z
N MET A 1 8.82 5.11 18.11
CA MET A 1 8.14 3.96 17.48
C MET A 1 7.78 2.94 18.55
N ASN A 2 6.50 2.60 18.67
CA ASN A 2 6.03 1.62 19.65
C ASN A 2 6.50 0.21 19.21
N LYS A 3 7.38 -0.41 19.99
CA LYS A 3 7.90 -1.77 19.72
C LYS A 3 6.84 -2.87 19.81
N ASN A 4 5.65 -2.54 20.35
CA ASN A 4 4.53 -3.46 20.50
C ASN A 4 3.52 -3.36 19.34
N ASN A 5 3.73 -2.47 18.37
CA ASN A 5 2.91 -2.43 17.17
C ASN A 5 3.37 -3.52 16.19
N PRO A 6 2.52 -4.47 15.77
CA PRO A 6 2.88 -5.47 14.76
C PRO A 6 3.36 -4.87 13.43
N ALA A 7 3.01 -3.61 13.11
CA ALA A 7 3.54 -2.92 11.94
C ALA A 7 5.06 -2.68 12.03
N ASN A 8 5.61 -2.62 13.25
CA ASN A 8 7.02 -2.37 13.55
C ASN A 8 7.86 -3.65 13.70
N LEU A 9 7.32 -4.82 13.32
CA LEU A 9 8.06 -6.09 13.41
C LEU A 9 9.29 -6.13 12.49
N PHE A 10 9.26 -5.36 11.39
CA PHE A 10 10.36 -5.20 10.45
C PHE A 10 10.97 -3.80 10.52
N SER A 11 12.23 -3.66 10.15
CA SER A 11 12.86 -2.34 10.05
C SER A 11 12.30 -1.54 8.86
N ILE A 12 12.51 -0.22 8.87
CA ILE A 12 12.12 0.66 7.76
C ILE A 12 12.81 0.23 6.46
N GLU A 13 14.08 -0.16 6.54
CA GLU A 13 14.90 -0.61 5.42
C GLU A 13 14.37 -1.91 4.84
N ALA A 14 13.97 -2.86 5.70
CA ALA A 14 13.35 -4.11 5.27
C ALA A 14 12.01 -3.86 4.56
N ARG A 15 11.17 -2.95 5.07
CA ARG A 15 9.90 -2.57 4.42
C ARG A 15 10.15 -1.86 3.07
N LYS A 16 11.10 -0.93 3.01
CA LYS A 16 11.51 -0.26 1.75
C LYS A 16 11.98 -1.26 0.71
N GLU A 17 12.80 -2.23 1.11
CA GLU A 17 13.31 -3.26 0.22
C GLU A 17 12.18 -4.17 -0.31
N ALA A 18 11.26 -4.58 0.56
CA ALA A 18 10.10 -5.36 0.14
C ALA A 18 9.26 -4.63 -0.92
N PHE A 19 8.98 -3.33 -0.74
CA PHE A 19 8.30 -2.52 -1.74
C PHE A 19 9.09 -2.42 -3.04
N ARG A 20 10.40 -2.17 -2.97
CA ARG A 20 11.25 -2.08 -4.18
C ARG A 20 11.21 -3.36 -5.00
N ARG A 21 11.28 -4.54 -4.35
CA ARG A 21 11.19 -5.85 -5.02
C ARG A 21 9.81 -6.07 -5.64
N ALA A 22 8.75 -5.80 -4.89
CA ALA A 22 7.38 -5.96 -5.37
C ALA A 22 7.10 -5.05 -6.58
N GLU A 23 7.52 -3.78 -6.51
CA GLU A 23 7.39 -2.82 -7.61
C GLU A 23 8.17 -3.25 -8.85
N ALA A 24 9.40 -3.75 -8.70
CA ALA A 24 10.17 -4.27 -9.82
C ALA A 24 9.45 -5.45 -10.51
N SER A 25 8.90 -6.38 -9.73
CA SER A 25 8.12 -7.51 -10.25
C SER A 25 6.85 -7.04 -10.99
N LEU A 26 6.14 -6.05 -10.44
CA LEU A 26 4.94 -5.49 -11.06
C LEU A 26 5.27 -4.74 -12.36
N PHE A 27 6.37 -3.97 -12.37
CA PHE A 27 6.88 -3.29 -13.55
C PHE A 27 7.17 -4.26 -14.70
N LEU A 28 7.87 -5.36 -14.42
CA LEU A 28 8.14 -6.39 -15.44
C LEU A 28 6.87 -7.04 -16.00
N SER A 29 5.78 -7.04 -15.22
CA SER A 29 4.48 -7.56 -15.66
C SER A 29 3.53 -6.50 -16.24
N SER A 30 4.00 -5.27 -16.45
CA SER A 30 3.20 -4.12 -16.89
C SER A 30 1.99 -3.80 -16.00
N LYS A 31 2.08 -4.13 -14.70
CA LYS A 31 1.04 -3.89 -13.68
C LYS A 31 1.52 -2.92 -12.59
N ASP A 32 2.50 -2.08 -12.90
CA ASP A 32 3.09 -1.17 -11.94
C ASP A 32 2.07 -0.12 -11.48
N PRO A 33 1.73 -0.04 -10.19
CA PRO A 33 0.84 1.00 -9.66
C PRO A 33 1.53 2.35 -9.47
N LYS A 34 2.83 2.47 -9.80
CA LYS A 34 3.56 3.74 -9.71
C LYS A 34 2.84 4.86 -10.44
N GLY A 35 2.68 5.99 -9.74
CA GLY A 35 1.99 7.18 -10.23
C GLY A 35 0.64 7.43 -9.54
N SER A 36 0.06 6.45 -8.86
CA SER A 36 -1.13 6.67 -8.03
C SER A 36 -0.77 7.39 -6.72
N SER A 37 -1.40 8.55 -6.47
CA SER A 37 -1.24 9.30 -5.21
C SER A 37 -1.63 8.44 -4.00
N PHE A 38 -2.72 7.67 -4.12
CA PHE A 38 -3.20 6.78 -3.08
C PHE A 38 -2.21 5.64 -2.77
N PHE A 39 -1.62 5.04 -3.81
CA PHE A 39 -0.60 4.00 -3.63
C PHE A 39 0.62 4.52 -2.87
N ASN A 40 1.12 5.70 -3.26
CA ASN A 40 2.27 6.33 -2.59
C ASN A 40 1.99 6.66 -1.11
N GLU A 41 0.77 7.10 -0.80
CA GLU A 41 0.35 7.35 0.57
C GLU A 41 0.36 6.07 1.42
N ILE A 42 -0.29 5.01 0.95
CA ILE A 42 -0.33 3.71 1.66
C ILE A 42 1.08 3.15 1.82
N LYS A 43 1.91 3.21 0.78
CA LYS A 43 3.31 2.78 0.83
C LYS A 43 4.08 3.52 1.93
N ASN A 44 3.96 4.84 2.01
CA ASN A 44 4.65 5.63 3.03
C ASN A 44 4.19 5.26 4.45
N LYS A 45 2.88 5.11 4.67
CA LYS A 45 2.32 4.69 5.96
C LYS A 45 2.83 3.32 6.39
N VAL A 46 2.89 2.34 5.48
CA VAL A 46 3.46 1.02 5.78
C VAL A 46 4.95 1.11 6.08
N ILE A 47 5.73 1.85 5.27
CA ILE A 47 7.18 2.01 5.47
C ILE A 47 7.49 2.64 6.83
N ASN A 48 6.70 3.62 7.28
CA ASN A 48 6.85 4.26 8.57
C ASN A 48 6.33 3.41 9.74
N GLY A 49 5.65 2.29 9.47
CA GLY A 49 5.04 1.45 10.51
C GLY A 49 3.77 2.07 11.11
N GLU A 50 3.15 3.00 10.39
CA GLU A 50 1.84 3.57 10.73
C GLU A 50 0.70 2.61 10.38
N LEU A 51 0.90 1.78 9.35
CA LEU A 51 -0.03 0.71 8.95
C LEU A 51 0.67 -0.65 8.94
N THR A 52 -0.03 -1.67 9.43
CA THR A 52 0.30 -3.07 9.17
C THR A 52 -0.03 -3.44 7.71
N TYR A 53 0.52 -4.57 7.25
CA TYR A 53 0.18 -5.12 5.94
C TYR A 53 -1.33 -5.38 5.78
N GLU A 54 -1.97 -5.97 6.81
CA GLU A 54 -3.41 -6.29 6.75
C GLU A 54 -4.30 -5.04 6.76
N GLU A 55 -3.91 -4.00 7.50
CA GLU A 55 -4.62 -2.72 7.46
C GLU A 55 -4.45 -2.04 6.10
N ALA A 56 -3.22 -2.00 5.57
CA ALA A 56 -2.97 -1.44 4.24
C ALA A 56 -3.76 -2.17 3.14
N LYS A 57 -3.86 -3.50 3.21
CA LYS A 57 -4.69 -4.29 2.29
C LYS A 57 -6.16 -3.93 2.37
N ARG A 58 -6.68 -3.70 3.58
CA ARG A 58 -8.07 -3.27 3.81
C ARG A 58 -8.33 -1.88 3.23
N GLU A 59 -7.43 -0.93 3.46
CA GLU A 59 -7.51 0.42 2.89
C GLU A 59 -7.56 0.39 1.36
N VAL A 60 -6.68 -0.39 0.74
CA VAL A 60 -6.65 -0.55 -0.72
C VAL A 60 -7.96 -1.13 -1.25
N LEU A 61 -8.49 -2.17 -0.60
CA LEU A 61 -9.77 -2.76 -0.99
C LEU A 61 -10.92 -1.75 -0.87
N ASN A 62 -10.99 -1.03 0.26
CA ASN A 62 -12.02 -0.02 0.49
C ASN A 62 -11.98 1.08 -0.56
N TYR A 63 -10.79 1.59 -0.89
CA TYR A 63 -10.61 2.59 -1.94
C TYR A 63 -11.22 2.13 -3.27
N HIS A 64 -10.92 0.90 -3.72
CA HIS A 64 -11.48 0.38 -4.97
C HIS A 64 -13.00 0.14 -4.90
N ILE A 65 -13.53 -0.28 -3.75
CA ILE A 65 -14.98 -0.40 -3.53
C ILE A 65 -15.65 0.99 -3.64
N GLU A 66 -15.07 2.03 -3.05
CA GLU A 66 -15.62 3.39 -3.14
C GLU A 66 -15.55 3.95 -4.55
N GLN A 67 -14.42 3.76 -5.26
CA GLN A 67 -14.29 4.18 -6.65
C GLN A 67 -15.33 3.50 -7.56
N SER A 68 -15.56 2.20 -7.40
CA SER A 68 -16.57 1.48 -8.20
C SER A 68 -18.00 1.96 -7.91
N LYS A 69 -18.34 2.24 -6.65
CA LYS A 69 -19.63 2.85 -6.28
C LYS A 69 -19.81 4.24 -6.90
N ASN A 70 -18.75 5.04 -6.94
CA ASN A 70 -18.80 6.39 -7.50
C ASN A 70 -18.90 6.41 -9.03
N GLN A 71 -18.37 5.39 -9.72
CA GLN A 71 -18.54 5.23 -11.17
C GLN A 71 -19.97 4.83 -11.54
N ASN A 72 -20.61 3.95 -10.76
CA ASN A 72 -22.00 3.53 -10.98
C ASN A 72 -23.05 4.62 -10.72
N LYS A 73 -22.70 5.74 -10.08
CA LYS A 73 -23.60 6.88 -9.85
C LYS A 73 -23.54 7.96 -10.94
N LYS A 74 -22.64 7.84 -11.90
CA LYS A 74 -22.44 8.79 -13.01
C LYS A 74 -22.97 8.27 -14.35
N GLY A 75 -23.64 7.12 -14.34
CA GLY A 75 -24.33 6.53 -15.49
C GLY A 75 -25.82 6.77 -15.46
#